data_AF-A0A8X6WYT6-F1
#
_entry.id   AF-A0A8X6WYT6-F1
#
_cell.length_a   1.000
_cell.length_b   1.000
_cell.length_c   1.000
_cell.angle_alpha   90.00
_cell.angle_beta   90.00
_cell.angle_gamma   90.00
#
_symmetry.space_group_name_H-M   'P 1'
#
loop_
_entity.id
_entity.type
_entity.pdbx_description
1 polymer ?
#
loop_
_entity_poly.entity_id
_entity_poly.type
_entity_poly.pdbx_seq_one_letter_code
_entity_poly.pdbx_strand_id
1 'polypeptide(L)'
;MCGVILYPLVESSLPINVLRSFERQRKSLENELNLSSIDAIIYFLKNETQTEEKIRLSRADIFHFPSERKNAAPANSRDRNPSPTELLSLKSNDDNL
;
A
#
# COMPACT_ATOMS: atom_id res chain seq x y z
N MET A 1 -0.83 13.79 37.70
CA MET A 1 0.36 14.67 37.61
C MET A 1 1.68 13.93 37.34
N CYS A 2 1.75 12.59 37.28
CA CYS A 2 3.03 11.88 37.02
C CYS A 2 3.51 11.92 35.55
N GLY A 3 2.61 12.06 34.58
CA GLY A 3 2.97 12.04 33.15
C GLY A 3 3.93 13.15 32.71
N VAL A 4 3.85 14.32 33.35
CA VAL A 4 4.73 15.48 33.05
C VAL A 4 6.16 15.23 33.50
N ILE A 5 6.36 14.48 34.60
CA ILE A 5 7.68 14.18 35.16
C ILE A 5 8.37 13.06 34.36
N LEU A 6 7.58 12.10 33.85
CA LEU A 6 8.09 10.95 33.12
C LEU A 6 8.38 11.24 31.64
N TYR A 7 7.71 12.24 31.05
CA TYR A 7 7.86 12.56 29.64
C TYR A 7 9.32 12.79 29.20
N PRO A 8 10.13 13.64 29.86
CA PRO A 8 11.52 13.88 29.46
C PRO A 8 12.38 12.61 29.55
N LEU A 9 12.08 11.73 30.52
CA LEU A 9 12.79 10.47 30.68
C LEU A 9 12.45 9.51 29.53
N VAL A 10 11.16 9.36 29.22
CA VAL A 10 10.69 8.54 28.09
C VAL A 10 11.27 9.05 26.78
N GLU A 11 11.21 10.36 26.54
CA GLU A 11 11.78 11.02 25.38
C GLU A 11 13.29 10.73 25.26
N SER A 12 14.05 10.87 26.35
CA SER A 12 15.51 10.62 26.36
C SER A 12 15.91 9.17 26.06
N SER A 13 14.99 8.21 26.28
CA SER A 13 15.24 6.78 26.05
C SER A 13 15.02 6.35 24.60
N LEU A 14 14.43 7.21 23.77
CA LEU A 14 14.12 6.88 22.39
C LEU A 14 15.30 7.16 21.45
N PRO A 15 15.48 6.33 20.40
CA PRO A 15 16.46 6.62 19.35
C PRO A 15 16.18 7.96 18.66
N ILE A 16 17.24 8.66 18.23
CA ILE A 16 17.15 10.00 17.63
C ILE A 16 16.25 10.05 16.39
N ASN A 17 16.23 8.98 15.59
CA ASN A 17 15.38 8.88 14.41
C ASN A 17 13.89 8.79 14.78
N VAL A 18 13.57 8.09 15.88
CA VAL A 18 12.21 7.97 16.41
C VAL A 18 11.74 9.31 16.95
N LEU A 19 12.59 10.00 17.71
CA LEU A 19 12.32 11.34 18.23
C LEU A 19 12.04 12.34 17.10
N ARG A 20 12.88 12.37 16.07
CA ARG A 20 12.68 13.25 14.92
C ARG A 20 11.37 12.98 14.18
N SER A 21 10.97 11.71 14.04
CA SER A 21 9.67 11.36 13.47
C SER A 21 8.52 11.82 14.35
N PHE A 22 8.62 11.58 15.65
CA PHE A 22 7.63 12.03 16.62
C PHE A 22 7.47 13.55 16.60
N GLU A 23 8.54 14.34 16.66
CA GLU A 23 8.49 15.81 16.66
C GLU A 23 7.73 16.40 15.46
N ARG A 24 7.87 15.78 14.28
CA ARG A 24 7.15 16.19 13.07
C ARG A 24 5.63 16.01 13.18
N GLN A 25 5.20 15.00 13.93
CA GLN A 25 3.79 14.63 14.06
C GLN A 25 3.17 15.10 15.38
N ARG A 26 4.00 15.43 16.39
CA ARG A 26 3.60 15.72 17.77
C ARG A 26 2.51 16.77 17.88
N LYS A 27 2.69 17.93 17.23
CA LYS A 27 1.70 19.02 17.27
C LYS A 27 0.35 18.61 16.67
N SER A 28 0.36 17.81 15.60
CA SER A 28 -0.87 17.29 15.00
C SER A 28 -1.56 16.36 15.98
N LEU A 29 -0.79 15.46 16.60
CA LEU A 29 -1.30 14.43 17.49
C LEU A 29 -1.85 15.00 18.81
N GLU A 30 -1.15 15.96 19.41
CA GLU A 30 -1.58 16.68 20.61
C GLU A 30 -2.88 17.46 20.35
N ASN A 31 -3.02 18.09 19.18
CA ASN A 31 -4.19 18.92 18.84
C ASN A 31 -5.41 18.10 18.36
N GLU A 32 -5.21 17.11 17.49
CA GLU A 32 -6.28 16.34 16.87
C GLU A 32 -6.91 15.34 17.84
N LEU A 33 -6.08 14.72 18.68
CA LEU A 33 -6.50 13.69 19.61
C LEU A 33 -6.63 14.20 21.07
N ASN A 34 -6.36 15.50 21.31
CA ASN A 34 -6.33 16.10 22.65
C ASN A 34 -5.49 15.28 23.66
N LEU A 35 -4.37 14.75 23.21
CA LEU A 35 -3.50 13.89 24.00
C LEU A 35 -2.51 14.73 24.82
N SER A 36 -2.21 14.26 26.03
CA SER A 36 -1.03 14.76 26.74
C SER A 36 0.25 14.34 26.00
N SER A 37 1.37 15.04 26.18
CA SER A 37 2.60 14.74 25.44
C SER A 37 3.09 13.29 25.64
N ILE A 38 2.86 12.70 26.83
CA ILE A 38 3.21 11.30 27.08
C ILE A 38 2.23 10.32 26.40
N ASP A 39 0.94 10.66 26.34
CA ASP A 39 -0.02 9.84 25.61
C ASP A 39 0.23 9.92 24.10
N ALA A 40 0.64 11.09 23.62
CA ALA A 40 1.00 11.31 22.23
C ALA A 40 2.20 10.47 21.80
N ILE A 41 3.25 10.40 22.63
CA ILE A 41 4.44 9.59 22.32
C ILE A 41 4.10 8.09 22.34
N ILE A 42 3.27 7.63 23.29
CA ILE A 42 2.83 6.24 23.36
C ILE A 42 1.99 5.86 22.14
N TYR A 43 1.05 6.72 21.76
CA TYR A 43 0.23 6.52 20.57
C TYR A 43 1.08 6.44 19.29
N PHE A 44 2.02 7.38 19.13
CA PHE A 44 2.94 7.41 18.00
C PHE A 44 3.74 6.10 17.90
N LEU A 45 4.37 5.65 18.99
CA LEU A 45 5.18 4.44 19.02
C LEU A 45 4.37 3.19 18.64
N LYS A 46 3.13 3.10 19.13
CA LYS A 46 2.23 2.00 18.78
C LYS A 46 1.91 1.99 17.29
N ASN A 47 1.59 3.15 16.72
CA ASN A 47 1.24 3.27 15.32
C ASN A 47 2.45 3.00 14.40
N GLU A 48 3.63 3.51 14.76
CA GLU A 48 4.87 3.27 14.02
C GLU A 48 5.23 1.77 14.02
N THR A 49 5.12 1.11 15.18
CA THR A 49 5.39 -0.34 15.29
C THR A 49 4.43 -1.15 14.43
N GLN A 50 3.13 -0.84 14.46
CA GLN A 50 2.13 -1.51 13.63
C GLN A 50 2.35 -1.27 12.13
N THR A 51 2.78 -0.07 11.76
CA THR A 51 3.07 0.30 10.37
C THR A 51 4.29 -0.47 9.86
N GLU A 52 5.38 -0.51 10.63
CA GLU A 52 6.57 -1.29 10.29
C GLU A 52 6.25 -2.79 10.18
N GLU A 53 5.44 -3.33 11.09
CA GLU A 53 5.00 -4.73 10.99
C GLU A 53 4.21 -4.98 9.70
N LYS A 54 3.26 -4.10 9.35
CA LYS A 54 2.49 -4.22 8.11
C LYS A 54 3.37 -4.13 6.88
N ILE A 55 4.36 -3.24 6.86
CA ILE A 55 5.34 -3.12 5.78
C ILE A 55 6.16 -4.40 5.68
N ARG A 56 6.63 -4.93 6.81
CA ARG A 56 7.40 -6.17 6.87
C ARG A 56 6.60 -7.36 6.32
N LEU A 57 5.34 -7.51 6.73
CA LEU A 57 4.44 -8.55 6.23
C LEU A 57 4.16 -8.39 4.74
N SER A 58 3.84 -7.17 4.29
CA SER A 58 3.59 -6.88 2.87
C SER A 58 4.81 -7.21 2.01
N ARG A 59 6.03 -6.93 2.51
CA ARG A 59 7.28 -7.33 1.85
C ARG A 59 7.46 -8.83 1.85
N ALA A 60 7.18 -9.52 2.95
CA ALA A 60 7.27 -10.97 3.03
C ALA A 60 6.30 -11.67 2.06
N ASP A 61 5.07 -11.18 1.96
CA ASP A 61 4.03 -11.72 1.07
C ASP A 61 4.39 -11.53 -0.42
N ILE A 62 5.09 -10.45 -0.78
CA ILE A 62 5.64 -10.25 -2.14
C ILE A 62 6.65 -11.35 -2.51
N PHE A 63 7.37 -11.93 -1.54
CA PHE A 63 8.35 -12.99 -1.76
C PHE A 63 7.82 -14.41 -1.47
N HIS A 64 6.60 -14.54 -0.93
CA HIS A 64 5.94 -15.83 -0.61
C HIS A 64 4.70 -16.10 -1.45
N PHE A 65 4.76 -15.85 -2.76
CA PHE A 65 3.86 -16.51 -3.69
C PHE A 65 4.54 -17.77 -4.25
N PRO A 66 4.15 -18.99 -3.86
CA PRO A 66 4.29 -20.11 -4.78
C PRO A 66 3.46 -19.75 -6.00
N SER A 67 4.12 -19.43 -7.11
CA SER A 67 3.46 -19.31 -8.41
C SER A 67 2.98 -20.71 -8.81
N GLU A 68 1.86 -21.16 -8.27
CA GLU A 68 1.10 -22.22 -8.90
C GLU A 68 0.42 -21.61 -10.12
N ARG A 69 1.21 -21.47 -11.20
CA ARG A 69 0.66 -21.56 -12.56
C ARG A 69 0.12 -22.98 -12.71
N LYS A 70 -1.07 -23.22 -12.16
CA LYS A 70 -1.85 -24.42 -12.47
C LYS A 70 -2.12 -24.39 -13.97
N ASN A 71 -1.43 -25.31 -14.63
CA ASN A 71 -1.42 -25.62 -16.05
C ASN A 71 -2.69 -25.18 -16.79
N ALA A 72 -2.46 -24.41 -17.85
CA ALA A 72 -3.45 -24.13 -18.87
C ALA A 72 -4.02 -25.46 -19.42
N ALA A 73 -5.34 -25.58 -19.44
CA ALA A 73 -6.07 -26.48 -20.32
C ALA A 73 -6.79 -25.63 -21.38
N PRO A 74 -6.85 -26.08 -22.65
CA PRO A 74 -7.19 -25.22 -23.77
C PRO A 74 -8.70 -24.98 -23.84
N ALA A 75 -9.13 -23.73 -23.69
CA ALA A 75 -10.46 -23.32 -24.12
C ALA A 75 -10.44 -23.21 -25.65
N ASN A 76 -10.83 -24.30 -26.30
CA ASN A 76 -11.18 -24.32 -27.71
C ASN A 76 -12.47 -23.50 -27.90
N SER A 77 -12.34 -22.23 -28.28
CA SER A 77 -13.42 -21.48 -28.93
C SER A 77 -12.81 -20.70 -30.09
N ARG A 78 -13.11 -21.17 -31.30
CA ARG A 78 -12.83 -20.47 -32.55
C ARG A 78 -13.61 -19.16 -32.56
N ASP A 79 -12.97 -18.05 -32.21
CA ASP A 79 -13.38 -16.73 -32.66
C ASP A 79 -12.25 -16.15 -33.50
N ARG A 80 -12.31 -16.44 -34.80
CA ARG A 80 -11.53 -15.67 -35.78
C ARG A 80 -12.24 -14.34 -35.94
N ASN A 81 -11.72 -13.29 -35.30
CA ASN A 81 -12.02 -11.93 -35.76
C ASN A 81 -11.27 -11.74 -37.10
N PRO A 82 -11.96 -11.50 -38.22
CA PRO A 82 -11.29 -11.21 -39.47
C PRO A 82 -10.51 -9.88 -39.33
N SER A 83 -9.29 -9.88 -39.87
CA SER A 83 -8.41 -8.71 -39.91
C SER A 83 -9.11 -7.56 -40.67
N PRO A 84 -8.88 -6.28 -40.30
CA PRO A 84 -9.44 -5.12 -41.01
C PRO A 84 -9.21 -5.13 -42.53
N THR A 85 -8.18 -5.84 -43.01
CA THR A 85 -7.85 -5.99 -44.43
C THR A 85 -8.81 -6.93 -45.19
N GLU A 86 -9.44 -7.90 -44.51
CA GLU A 86 -10.39 -8.84 -45.12
C GLU A 86 -11.78 -8.21 -45.33
N LEU A 87 -12.17 -7.23 -44.50
CA LEU A 87 -13.44 -6.51 -44.64
C LEU A 87 -13.49 -5.54 -45.84
N LEU A 88 -12.33 -5.13 -46.37
CA LEU A 88 -12.25 -4.27 -47.55
C LEU A 88 -12.35 -5.05 -48.87
N SER A 89 -12.20 -6.37 -48.84
CA SER A 89 -12.19 -7.20 -50.06
C SER A 89 -13.59 -7.69 -50.51
N LEU A 90 -14.66 -7.33 -49.79
CA LEU A 90 -16.04 -7.77 -50.08
C LEU A 90 -16.98 -6.63 -50.49
N LYS A 91 -16.45 -5.47 -50.91
CA LYS A 91 -17.28 -4.31 -51.29
C LYS A 91 -16.87 -3.65 -52.61
N SER A 92 -16.53 -4.46 -53.60
CA SER A 92 -16.43 -4.00 -54.98
C SER A 92 -16.81 -5.15 -55.90
N ASN A 93 -18.11 -5.31 -56.11
CA ASN A 93 -18.74 -5.84 -57.30
C ASN A 93 -20.23 -5.67 -57.06
N ASP A 94 -20.76 -4.55 -57.52
CA ASP A 94 -22.08 -4.41 -58.11
C ASP A 94 -22.22 -2.92 -58.47
N ASP A 95 -22.18 -2.66 -59.78
CA ASP A 95 -22.88 -1.59 -60.51
C ASP A 95 -22.08 -1.20 -61.76
N ASN A 96 -22.31 -1.95 -62.84
CA ASN A 96 -22.39 -1.41 -64.21
C ASN A 96 -23.04 -2.46 -65.13
N LEU A 97 -24.38 -2.45 -65.16
CA LEU A 97 -25.11 -2.45 -66.42
C LEU A 97 -26.18 -1.37 -66.36
#